data_AF-A0A538AHW4-F1
#
_entry.id   AF-A0A538AHW4-F1
#
_cell.length_a   1.000
_cell.length_b   1.000
_cell.length_c   1.000
_cell.angle_alpha   90.00
_cell.angle_beta   90.00
_cell.angle_gamma   90.00
#
_symmetry.space_group_name_H-M   'P 1'
#
loop_
_entity.id
_entity.type
_entity.pdbx_description
1 polymer ?
#
loop_
_entity_poly.entity_id
_entity_poly.type
_entity_poly.pdbx_seq_one_letter_code
_entity_poly.pdbx_strand_id
1 'polypeptide(L)'
;MQGQSLAAVLQRADSMPLPLLGGMARPDGVVIASERFFAFAGRDGSVLEGEMPRVPTFMRRLPLLRGLARLTLSVSPLLRRDGVAGRRERLLLTGVLLAPLFFVFLSGTATLIAGFV
;
A
#
# COMPACT_ATOMS: atom_id res chain seq x y z
N MET A 1 -6.01 44.51 -24.51
CA MET A 1 -6.07 43.43 -23.50
C MET A 1 -5.87 44.07 -22.13
N GLN A 2 -6.97 44.37 -21.43
CA GLN A 2 -6.93 45.04 -20.12
C GLN A 2 -6.38 44.05 -19.08
N GLY A 3 -5.22 44.35 -18.50
CA GLY A 3 -4.62 43.55 -17.45
C GLY A 3 -5.50 43.55 -16.20
N GLN A 4 -5.83 42.37 -15.68
CA GLN A 4 -6.56 42.26 -14.42
C GLN A 4 -5.74 42.93 -13.31
N SER A 5 -6.37 43.76 -12.49
CA SER A 5 -5.70 44.38 -11.35
C SER A 5 -5.21 43.29 -10.38
N LEU A 6 -4.03 43.49 -9.78
CA LEU A 6 -3.46 42.57 -8.78
C LEU A 6 -4.47 42.27 -7.66
N ALA A 7 -5.25 43.27 -7.27
CA ALA A 7 -6.33 43.13 -6.29
C ALA A 7 -7.39 42.11 -6.72
N ALA A 8 -7.82 42.12 -7.99
CA ALA A 8 -8.78 41.15 -8.50
C ALA A 8 -8.22 39.72 -8.55
N VAL A 9 -6.92 39.57 -8.77
CA VAL A 9 -6.24 38.25 -8.74
C VAL A 9 -6.18 37.70 -7.32
N LEU A 10 -5.78 38.53 -6.34
CA LEU A 10 -5.71 38.14 -4.93
C LEU A 10 -7.10 37.84 -4.37
N GLN A 11 -8.10 38.68 -4.64
CA GLN A 11 -9.47 38.45 -4.18
C GLN A 11 -10.06 37.15 -4.76
N ARG A 12 -9.73 36.81 -6.01
CA ARG A 12 -10.11 35.52 -6.60
C ARG A 12 -9.42 34.36 -5.87
N ALA A 13 -8.14 34.47 -5.54
CA ALA A 13 -7.42 33.44 -4.81
C ALA A 13 -8.00 33.23 -3.40
N ASP A 14 -8.36 34.31 -2.69
CA ASP A 14 -8.98 34.24 -1.35
C ASP A 14 -10.39 33.61 -1.39
N SER A 15 -11.12 33.76 -2.49
CA SER A 15 -12.44 33.16 -2.65
C SER A 15 -12.41 31.66 -2.96
N MET A 16 -11.25 31.09 -3.29
CA MET A 16 -11.13 29.66 -3.57
C MET A 16 -11.07 28.85 -2.27
N PRO A 17 -11.67 27.64 -2.25
CA PRO A 17 -11.50 26.74 -1.12
C PRO A 17 -10.01 26.42 -0.95
N LEU A 18 -9.54 26.53 0.30
CA LEU A 18 -8.16 26.18 0.64
C LEU A 18 -7.91 24.70 0.33
N PRO A 19 -6.75 24.35 -0.24
CA PRO A 19 -6.41 22.96 -0.48
C PRO A 19 -6.33 22.21 0.85
N LEU A 20 -6.82 20.98 0.86
CA LEU A 20 -6.64 20.08 1.99
C LEU A 20 -5.14 19.78 2.12
N LEU A 21 -4.57 20.17 3.25
CA LEU A 21 -3.18 19.92 3.62
C LEU A 21 -3.13 18.95 4.80
N GLY A 22 -2.32 17.92 4.66
CA GLY A 22 -2.02 16.95 5.71
C GLY A 22 -0.53 16.92 6.01
N GLY A 23 -0.18 16.61 7.25
CA GLY A 23 1.20 16.44 7.69
C GLY A 23 1.41 15.09 8.38
N MET A 24 2.60 14.51 8.24
CA MET A 24 2.99 13.32 8.98
C MET A 24 4.48 13.41 9.35
N ALA A 25 4.75 13.29 10.65
CA ALA A 25 6.11 13.10 11.14
C ALA A 25 6.60 11.70 10.76
N ARG A 26 7.83 11.62 10.26
CA ARG A 26 8.51 10.38 9.89
C ARG A 26 9.82 10.28 10.69
N PRO A 27 10.40 9.08 10.83
CA PRO A 27 11.67 8.91 11.55
C PRO A 27 12.77 9.88 11.06
N ASP A 28 12.79 10.15 9.75
CA ASP A 28 13.86 10.90 9.08
C ASP A 28 13.46 12.33 8.69
N GLY A 29 12.27 12.80 9.05
CA GLY A 29 11.81 14.12 8.62
C GLY A 29 10.31 14.35 8.77
N VAL A 30 9.79 15.34 8.04
CA VAL A 30 8.36 15.66 8.02
C VAL A 30 7.89 15.70 6.57
N VAL A 31 6.74 15.06 6.32
CA VAL A 31 6.05 15.20 5.03
C VAL A 31 4.87 16.16 5.18
N ILE A 32 4.72 17.07 4.23
CA ILE A 32 3.52 17.85 3.99
C ILE A 32 2.95 17.41 2.65
N ALA A 33 1.66 17.09 2.63
CA ALA A 33 0.98 16.56 1.48
C ALA A 33 -0.31 17.34 1.22
N SER A 34 -0.57 17.60 -0.05
CA SER A 34 -1.86 18.04 -0.57
C SER A 34 -2.42 16.97 -1.49
N GLU A 35 -3.60 17.21 -2.05
CA GLU A 35 -4.21 16.32 -3.05
C GLU A 35 -3.36 16.16 -4.32
N ARG A 36 -2.52 17.14 -4.65
CA ARG A 36 -1.80 17.23 -5.93
C ARG A 36 -0.29 17.18 -5.80
N PHE A 37 0.25 17.60 -4.67
CA PHE A 37 1.68 17.74 -4.45
C PHE A 37 2.08 17.23 -3.07
N PHE A 38 3.33 16.80 -2.93
CA PHE A 38 3.95 16.51 -1.64
C PHE A 38 5.32 17.17 -1.55
N ALA A 39 5.73 17.44 -0.32
CA ALA A 39 7.09 17.84 0.03
C ALA A 39 7.53 17.09 1.28
N PHE A 40 8.73 16.51 1.26
CA PHE A 40 9.38 15.86 2.38
C PHE A 40 10.63 16.66 2.74
N ALA A 41 10.69 17.15 3.97
CA ALA A 41 11.88 17.79 4.53
C ALA A 41 12.60 16.79 5.43
N GLY A 42 13.80 16.38 5.01
CA GLY A 42 14.68 15.50 5.76
C GLY A 42 15.40 16.25 6.90
N ARG A 43 15.81 15.51 7.94
CA ARG A 43 16.60 16.05 9.05
C ARG A 43 18.01 16.49 8.64
N ASP A 44 18.49 16.01 7.50
CA ASP A 44 19.76 16.38 6.87
C ASP A 44 19.69 17.69 6.07
N GLY A 45 18.53 18.35 6.04
CA GLY A 45 18.29 19.56 5.25
C GLY A 45 17.92 19.29 3.80
N SER A 46 17.79 18.02 3.39
CA SER A 46 17.27 17.68 2.06
C SER A 46 15.78 17.99 1.96
N VAL A 47 15.34 18.44 0.78
CA VAL A 47 13.93 18.62 0.47
C VAL A 47 13.62 17.84 -0.80
N LEU A 48 12.67 16.91 -0.69
CA LEU A 48 12.16 16.13 -1.82
C LEU A 48 10.72 16.54 -2.07
N GLU A 49 10.49 17.15 -3.23
CA GLU A 49 9.18 17.60 -3.66
C GLU A 49 8.73 16.90 -4.94
N GLY A 50 7.42 16.83 -5.15
CA GLY A 50 6.88 16.22 -6.36
C GLY A 50 5.35 16.23 -6.41
N GLU A 51 4.84 15.73 -7.53
CA GLU A 51 3.41 15.51 -7.70
C GLU A 51 2.94 14.26 -6.94
N MET A 52 1.75 14.33 -6.38
CA MET A 52 1.11 13.20 -5.73
C MET A 52 0.81 12.12 -6.78
N PRO A 53 1.24 10.86 -6.57
CA PRO A 53 0.97 9.79 -7.53
C PRO A 53 -0.54 9.58 -7.70
N ARG A 54 -1.04 9.87 -8.90
CA ARG A 54 -2.45 9.67 -9.26
C ARG A 54 -2.66 8.21 -9.62
N VAL A 55 -3.40 7.48 -8.80
CA VAL A 55 -3.78 6.11 -9.13
C VAL A 55 -4.69 6.15 -10.37
N PRO A 56 -4.33 5.50 -11.49
CA PRO A 56 -5.16 5.51 -12.69
C PRO A 56 -6.56 4.97 -12.40
N THR A 57 -7.60 5.64 -12.93
CA THR A 57 -9.02 5.29 -12.65
C THR A 57 -9.36 3.84 -13.02
N PHE A 58 -8.69 3.26 -14.02
CA PHE A 58 -8.83 1.85 -14.39
C PHE A 58 -8.35 0.90 -13.27
N MET A 59 -7.32 1.27 -12.51
CA MET A 59 -6.84 0.51 -11.36
C MET A 59 -7.81 0.53 -10.16
N ARG A 60 -8.77 1.48 -10.12
CA ARG A 60 -9.90 1.45 -9.17
C ARG A 60 -10.99 0.45 -9.57
N ARG A 61 -11.07 0.07 -10.85
CA ARG A 61 -12.13 -0.82 -11.39
C ARG A 61 -11.82 -2.31 -11.26
N LEU A 62 -10.63 -2.67 -10.78
CA LEU A 62 -10.23 -4.05 -10.60
C LEU A 62 -9.95 -4.36 -9.12
N PRO A 63 -10.95 -4.18 -8.22
CA PRO A 63 -10.80 -4.48 -6.80
C PRO A 63 -10.38 -5.93 -6.56
N LEU A 64 -10.76 -6.84 -7.47
CA LEU A 64 -10.36 -8.25 -7.44
C LEU A 64 -8.87 -8.45 -7.74
N LEU A 65 -8.30 -7.82 -8.77
CA LEU A 65 -6.84 -7.89 -9.00
C LEU A 65 -6.05 -7.23 -7.88
N ARG A 66 -6.58 -6.13 -7.31
CA ARG A 66 -5.98 -5.50 -6.13
C ARG A 66 -6.01 -6.45 -4.93
N GLY A 67 -7.12 -7.15 -4.71
CA GLY A 67 -7.26 -8.17 -3.67
C GLY A 67 -6.32 -9.35 -3.89
N LEU A 68 -6.22 -9.85 -5.13
CA LEU A 68 -5.36 -10.97 -5.49
C LEU A 68 -3.87 -10.59 -5.37
N ALA A 69 -3.49 -9.40 -5.80
CA ALA A 69 -2.14 -8.87 -5.60
C ALA A 69 -1.82 -8.69 -4.11
N ARG A 70 -2.79 -8.27 -3.29
CA ARG A 70 -2.60 -8.16 -1.83
C ARG A 70 -2.51 -9.52 -1.16
N LEU A 71 -3.25 -10.51 -1.67
CA LEU A 71 -3.17 -11.89 -1.24
C LEU A 71 -1.80 -12.47 -1.58
N THR A 72 -1.32 -12.34 -2.82
CA THR A 72 0.02 -12.80 -3.20
C THR A 72 1.12 -12.05 -2.43
N LEU A 73 0.95 -10.75 -2.17
CA LEU A 73 1.86 -9.97 -1.33
C LEU A 73 1.79 -10.34 0.17
N SER A 74 0.69 -10.90 0.67
CA SER A 74 0.64 -11.43 2.04
C SER A 74 1.41 -12.75 2.19
N VAL A 75 1.58 -13.49 1.08
CA VAL A 75 2.42 -14.71 1.02
C VAL A 75 3.88 -14.38 0.64
N SER A 76 4.13 -13.22 0.05
CA SER A 76 5.47 -12.71 -0.31
C SER A 76 6.52 -12.74 0.81
N PRO A 77 6.23 -12.44 2.10
CA PRO A 77 7.21 -12.56 3.18
C PRO A 77 7.72 -14.00 3.38
N LEU A 78 6.94 -15.00 2.97
CA LEU A 78 7.33 -16.42 2.99
C LEU A 78 8.14 -16.83 1.76
N LEU A 79 8.11 -16.05 0.68
CA LEU A 79 8.84 -16.32 -0.56
C LEU A 79 10.12 -15.48 -0.72
N ARG A 80 10.12 -14.22 -0.27
CA ARG A 80 11.27 -13.32 -0.39
C ARG A 80 12.39 -13.74 0.55
N ARG A 81 13.60 -13.85 0.00
CA ARG A 81 14.83 -14.26 0.70
C ARG A 81 15.39 -13.20 1.66
N ASP A 82 14.86 -11.98 1.62
CA ASP A 82 15.34 -10.82 2.40
C ASP A 82 14.41 -10.41 3.57
N GLY A 83 13.46 -11.28 3.95
CA GLY A 83 12.54 -11.03 5.06
C GLY A 83 13.17 -11.32 6.44
N VAL A 84 12.69 -10.62 7.47
CA VAL A 84 13.12 -10.66 8.89
C VAL A 84 13.12 -12.07 9.53
N ALA A 85 12.49 -13.07 8.90
CA ALA A 85 12.38 -14.43 9.41
C ALA A 85 13.58 -15.31 9.00
N GLY A 86 14.22 -15.95 9.97
CA GLY A 86 15.33 -16.88 9.72
C GLY A 86 14.90 -18.15 8.97
N ARG A 87 15.86 -18.94 8.45
CA ARG A 87 15.60 -20.18 7.67
C ARG A 87 14.70 -21.19 8.41
N ARG A 88 14.82 -21.29 9.74
CA ARG A 88 14.01 -22.19 10.59
C ARG A 88 12.59 -21.66 10.82
N GLU A 89 12.44 -20.36 11.05
CA GLU A 89 11.12 -19.71 11.15
C GLU A 89 10.33 -19.83 9.85
N ARG A 90 11.00 -19.71 8.71
CA ARG A 90 10.38 -19.92 7.41
C ARG A 90 9.82 -21.33 7.25
N LEU A 91 10.54 -22.35 7.73
CA LEU A 91 10.06 -23.74 7.70
C LEU A 91 8.83 -23.94 8.59
N LEU A 92 8.86 -23.36 9.81
CA LEU A 92 7.71 -23.40 10.73
C LEU A 92 6.49 -22.71 10.14
N LEU A 93 6.65 -21.48 9.63
CA LEU A 93 5.57 -20.71 9.01
C LEU A 93 5.00 -21.40 7.77
N THR A 94 5.86 -22.03 6.95
CA THR A 94 5.42 -22.82 5.80
C THR A 94 4.65 -24.07 6.24
N GLY A 95 5.13 -24.74 7.30
CA GLY A 95 4.45 -25.89 7.88
C GLY A 95 3.05 -25.54 8.40
N VAL A 96 2.92 -24.44 9.15
CA VAL A 96 1.63 -23.93 9.66
C VAL A 96 0.70 -23.53 8.51
N LEU A 97 1.22 -22.93 7.44
CA LEU A 97 0.44 -22.58 6.26
C LEU A 97 -0.09 -23.81 5.51
N LEU A 98 0.72 -24.87 5.41
CA LEU A 98 0.35 -26.10 4.70
C LEU A 98 -0.48 -27.07 5.57
N ALA A 99 -0.40 -26.99 6.89
CA ALA A 99 -1.15 -27.85 7.82
C ALA A 99 -2.66 -27.93 7.53
N PRO A 100 -3.41 -26.83 7.34
CA PRO A 100 -4.84 -26.91 7.03
C PRO A 100 -5.10 -27.51 5.63
N LEU A 101 -4.22 -27.29 4.66
CA LEU A 101 -4.33 -27.92 3.35
C LEU A 101 -4.15 -29.44 3.48
N PHE A 102 -3.12 -29.86 4.21
CA PHE A 102 -2.86 -31.27 4.49
C PHE A 102 -4.01 -31.92 5.26
N PHE A 103 -4.60 -31.23 6.23
CA PHE A 103 -5.73 -31.73 7.02
C PHE A 103 -6.97 -32.00 6.14
N VAL A 104 -7.30 -31.08 5.23
CA VAL A 104 -8.43 -31.26 4.31
C VAL A 104 -8.20 -32.45 3.38
N PHE A 105 -7.03 -32.55 2.75
CA PHE A 105 -6.71 -33.63 1.80
C PHE A 105 -6.53 -35.00 2.49
N LEU A 106 -5.98 -35.04 3.71
CA LEU A 106 -5.84 -36.28 4.49
C LEU A 106 -7.20 -36.80 4.99
N SER A 107 -8.16 -35.90 5.28
CA SER A 107 -9.52 -36.33 5.58
C SER A 107 -10.19 -36.97 4.36
N GLY A 108 -9.95 -36.44 3.15
CA GLY A 108 -10.49 -37.01 1.92
C GLY A 108 -9.99 -38.43 1.64
N THR A 109 -8.72 -38.72 1.88
CA THR A 109 -8.18 -40.09 1.76
C THR A 109 -8.68 -41.01 2.86
N ALA A 110 -8.86 -40.52 4.09
CA ALA A 110 -9.47 -41.29 5.17
C ALA A 110 -10.93 -41.66 4.87
N THR A 111 -11.72 -40.76 4.29
CA THR A 111 -13.10 -41.03 3.86
C THR A 111 -13.13 -41.98 2.65
N LEU A 112 -12.18 -41.86 1.72
CA LEU A 112 -12.06 -42.77 0.58
C LEU A 112 -11.68 -44.20 0.99
N ILE A 113 -10.80 -44.36 1.98
CA ILE A 113 -10.43 -45.68 2.53
C ILE A 113 -11.58 -46.24 3.38
N ALA A 114 -12.24 -45.42 4.19
CA ALA A 114 -13.39 -45.83 5.01
C ALA A 114 -14.64 -46.18 4.17
N GLY A 115 -14.78 -45.63 2.96
CA GLY A 115 -15.84 -46.00 2.02
C GLY A 115 -15.53 -47.27 1.21
N PHE A 116 -14.31 -47.80 1.31
CA PHE A 116 -13.86 -49.00 0.57
C PHE A 116 -13.73 -50.25 1.47
N VAL A 117 -13.83 -50.11 2.80
CA VAL A 117 -13.81 -51.19 3.80
C VAL A 117 -15.22 -51.53 4.26
#